data_AF-A0A532B174-F1
#
_entry.id   AF-A0A532B174-F1
#
_cell.length_a   1.000
_cell.length_b   1.000
_cell.length_c   1.000
_cell.angle_alpha   90.00
_cell.angle_beta   90.00
_cell.angle_gamma   90.00
#
_symmetry.space_group_name_H-M   'P 1'
#
loop_
_entity.id
_entity.type
_entity.pdbx_description
1 polymer ?
#
loop_
_entity_poly.entity_id
_entity_poly.type
_entity_poly.pdbx_seq_one_letter_code
_entity_poly.pdbx_strand_id
1 'polypeptide(L)' 'MTDAIVRDSNGTQLNEGDSVTLIKDLKVKGTSETIKRGTLVKNIRL' A
#
# COMPACT_ATOMS: atom_id res chain seq x y z
N MET A 1 -22.47 -1.45 8.32
CA MET A 1 -21.19 -1.98 7.82
C MET A 1 -20.63 -0.93 6.89
N THR A 2 -19.75 -0.07 7.38
CA THR A 2 -19.11 0.95 6.54
C THR A 2 -17.83 0.35 6.00
N ASP A 3 -17.88 -0.13 4.75
CA ASP A 3 -16.69 -0.36 3.95
C ASP A 3 -15.93 0.97 3.89
N ALA A 4 -14.80 1.06 4.58
CA ALA A 4 -13.97 2.25 4.50
C ALA A 4 -13.45 2.32 3.06
N ILE A 5 -13.78 3.38 2.34
CA ILE A 5 -13.29 3.57 0.97
C ILE A 5 -11.78 3.85 1.06
N VAL A 6 -10.98 2.81 0.89
CA VAL A 6 -9.52 2.92 0.85
C VAL A 6 -9.11 3.43 -0.52
N ARG A 7 -8.27 4.45 -0.55
CA ARG A 7 -7.74 5.05 -1.76
C ARG A 7 -6.23 5.11 -1.74
N ASP A 8 -5.63 5.01 -2.91
CA ASP A 8 -4.21 5.29 -3.08
C ASP A 8 -3.90 6.80 -2.99
N SER A 9 -2.62 7.16 -3.08
CA SER A 9 -2.19 8.56 -3.06
C SER A 9 -2.63 9.39 -4.28
N ASN A 10 -3.10 8.76 -5.35
CA ASN A 10 -3.62 9.41 -6.55
C ASN A 10 -5.17 9.53 -6.54
N GLY A 11 -5.83 9.01 -5.50
CA GLY A 11 -7.29 9.02 -5.37
C GLY A 11 -8.01 7.83 -6.00
N THR A 12 -7.27 6.82 -6.48
CA THR A 12 -7.83 5.58 -7.03
C THR A 12 -8.39 4.73 -5.89
N GLN A 13 -9.64 4.28 -6.01
CA GLN A 13 -10.21 3.34 -5.05
C GLN A 13 -9.57 1.96 -5.21
N LEU A 14 -9.14 1.37 -4.10
CA LEU A 14 -8.53 0.05 -4.05
C LEU A 14 -9.56 -1.01 -3.66
N ASN A 15 -9.34 -2.23 -4.15
CA ASN A 15 -10.12 -3.41 -3.79
C ASN A 15 -9.23 -4.52 -3.22
N GLU A 16 -9.86 -5.50 -2.57
CA GLU A 16 -9.21 -6.74 -2.14
C GLU A 16 -8.52 -7.43 -3.31
N GLY A 17 -7.26 -7.85 -3.10
CA GLY A 17 -6.47 -8.56 -4.11
C GLY A 17 -5.71 -7.66 -5.09
N ASP A 18 -5.87 -6.33 -5.03
CA ASP A 18 -5.19 -5.41 -5.94
C ASP A 18 -3.66 -5.40 -5.77
N SER A 19 -2.98 -4.79 -6.75
CA SER A 19 -1.54 -4.55 -6.72
C SER A 19 -1.23 -3.06 -6.70
N VAL A 20 -0.35 -2.64 -5.80
CA VAL A 20 0.03 -1.23 -5.58
C VAL A 20 1.54 -1.08 -5.53
N THR A 21 2.01 0.13 -5.86
CA THR A 21 3.44 0.45 -5.88
C THR A 21 3.75 1.55 -4.88
N LEU A 22 4.84 1.38 -4.12
CA LEU A 22 5.27 2.40 -3.17
C LEU A 22 5.77 3.67 -3.88
N ILE A 23 5.20 4.81 -3.50
CA ILE A 23 5.62 6.13 -4.03
C ILE A 23 6.82 6.74 -3.28
N LYS A 24 7.13 6.24 -2.08
CA LYS A 24 8.19 6.73 -1.20
C LYS A 24 8.88 5.56 -0.49
N ASP A 25 10.10 5.78 -0.03
CA ASP A 25 10.79 4.86 0.87
C ASP A 25 10.09 4.85 2.23
N LEU A 26 9.74 3.66 2.73
CA LEU A 26 9.07 3.49 4.01
C LEU A 26 9.92 2.62 4.93
N LYS A 27 10.26 3.14 6.11
CA LYS A 27 10.94 2.37 7.16
C LYS A 27 9.92 1.56 7.93
N VAL A 28 10.13 0.26 8.05
CA VAL A 28 9.23 -0.62 8.80
C VAL A 28 9.55 -0.49 10.29
N LYS A 29 8.56 -0.04 11.07
CA LYS A 29 8.71 0.11 12.52
C LYS A 29 9.07 -1.24 13.16
N GLY A 30 10.04 -1.25 14.05
CA GLY A 30 10.49 -2.47 14.75
C GLY A 30 11.51 -3.30 13.96
N THR A 31 11.90 -2.88 12.76
CA THR A 31 12.99 -3.51 11.99
C THR A 31 13.99 -2.44 11.51
N SER A 32 15.16 -2.88 11.07
CA SER A 32 16.13 -2.04 10.38
C SER A 32 15.86 -1.95 8.87
N GLU A 33 14.80 -2.62 8.39
CA GLU A 33 14.49 -2.69 6.97
C GLU A 33 13.71 -1.46 6.49
N THR A 34 14.04 -1.03 5.28
CA THR A 34 13.38 0.08 4.57
C THR A 34 12.90 -0.45 3.23
N ILE A 35 11.59 -0.41 3.02
CA ILE A 35 11.00 -0.77 1.73
C ILE A 35 11.21 0.42 0.80
N LYS A 36 11.79 0.16 -0.37
CA LYS A 36 12.15 1.19 -1.32
C LYS A 36 10.96 1.63 -2.16
N ARG A 37 10.99 2.89 -2.59
CA ARG A 37 10.13 3.41 -3.64
C ARG A 37 10.22 2.50 -4.86
N GLY A 38 9.08 2.25 -5.51
CA GLY A 38 8.99 1.39 -6.68
C GLY A 38 8.80 -0.09 -6.36
N THR A 39 8.86 -0.50 -5.09
CA THR A 39 8.48 -1.86 -4.70
C THR A 39 7.00 -2.09 -5.01
N LEU A 40 6.71 -3.17 -5.75
CA LEU A 40 5.38 -3.64 -6.09
C LEU A 40 4.87 -4.60 -5.01
N VAL A 41 3.71 -4.30 -4.45
CA VAL A 41 2.99 -5.15 -3.49
C VAL A 41 1.75 -5.69 -4.18
N LYS A 42 1.56 -7.00 -4.16
CA LYS A 42 0.45 -7.70 -4.81
C LYS A 42 -0.47 -8.35 -3.78
N ASN A 43 -1.72 -8.60 -4.13
CA ASN A 43 -2.71 -9.26 -3.28
C ASN A 43 -2.93 -8.52 -1.95
N ILE A 44 -3.14 -7.20 -2.01
CA ILE A 44 -3.40 -6.41 -0.80
C ILE A 44 -4.73 -6.79 -0.15
N ARG A 45 -4.84 -6.52 1.15
CA ARG A 45 -6.08 -6.62 1.93
C ARG A 45 -6.40 -5.25 2.54
N LEU A 46 -7.68 -4.92 2.64
CA LEU A 46 -8.23 -3.61 3.04
C LEU A 46 -8.78 -3.62 4.47
#